data_AF-A0A8G1ZC08-F1
#
_entry.id   AF-A0A8G1ZC08-F1
#
_cell.length_a   1.000
_cell.length_b   1.000
_cell.length_c   1.000
_cell.angle_alpha   90.00
_cell.angle_beta   90.00
_cell.angle_gamma   90.00
#
_symmetry.space_group_name_H-M   'P 1'
#
loop_
_entity.id
_entity.type
_entity.pdbx_description
1 polymer ?
#
loop_
_entity_poly.entity_id
_entity_poly.type
_entity_poly.pdbx_seq_one_letter_code
_entity_poly.pdbx_strand_id
1 'polypeptide(L)' 'MITSQQMRAARALLNIDQRELAQLAGVSVPTIQRMEASV' A
#
# COMPACT_ATOMS: atom_id res chain seq x y z
N MET A 1 13.78 0.98 5.76
CA MET A 1 12.98 0.02 4.98
C MET A 1 11.55 0.11 5.50
N ILE A 2 10.56 0.31 4.63
CA ILE A 2 9.15 0.32 5.04
C ILE A 2 8.65 -1.13 5.10
N THR A 3 7.96 -1.51 6.17
CA THR A 3 7.38 -2.86 6.31
C THR A 3 5.96 -2.92 5.74
N SER A 4 5.48 -4.11 5.43
CA SER A 4 4.08 -4.31 5.01
C SER A 4 3.06 -3.86 6.07
N GLN A 5 3.41 -4.02 7.34
CA GLN A 5 2.58 -3.55 8.46
C GLN A 5 2.51 -2.02 8.50
N GLN A 6 3.65 -1.34 8.31
CA GLN A 6 3.69 0.11 8.23
C GLN A 6 2.88 0.64 7.03
N MET A 7 2.97 -0.01 5.87
CA MET A 7 2.19 0.36 4.70
C MET A 7 0.68 0.22 4.95
N ARG A 8 0.21 -0.92 5.48
CA ARG A 8 -1.21 -1.11 5.80
C ARG A 8 -1.71 -0.13 6.86
N ALA A 9 -0.90 0.16 7.88
CA ALA A 9 -1.23 1.13 8.91
C ALA A 9 -1.36 2.55 8.34
N ALA A 10 -0.38 2.99 7.53
CA ALA A 10 -0.44 4.30 6.86
C ALA A 10 -1.68 4.43 5.98
N ARG A 11 -2.03 3.37 5.25
CA ARG A 11 -3.21 3.34 4.38
C ARG A 11 -4.52 3.44 5.17
N ALA A 12 -4.60 2.75 6.31
CA ALA A 12 -5.72 2.87 7.23
C ALA A 12 -5.85 4.27 7.84
N LEU A 13 -4.73 4.90 8.21
CA LEU A 13 -4.71 6.28 8.74
C LEU A 13 -5.21 7.32 7.73
N LEU A 14 -4.91 7.10 6.44
CA LEU A 14 -5.38 7.96 5.35
C LEU A 14 -6.80 7.59 4.87
N ASN A 15 -7.39 6.51 5.37
CA ASN A 15 -8.69 5.99 4.95
C ASN A 15 -8.80 5.74 3.44
N ILE A 16 -7.73 5.23 2.82
CA ILE A 16 -7.69 4.91 1.37
C ILE A 16 -7.57 3.40 1.14
N ASP A 17 -7.97 2.93 -0.05
CA ASP A 17 -7.80 1.53 -0.45
C ASP A 17 -6.51 1.29 -1.26
N GLN A 18 -6.26 0.04 -1.66
CA GLN A 18 -5.07 -0.30 -2.47
C GLN A 18 -5.10 0.31 -3.89
N ARG A 19 -6.30 0.53 -4.47
CA ARG A 19 -6.45 1.14 -5.82
C ARG A 19 -6.11 2.62 -5.77
N GLU A 20 -6.59 3.31 -4.75
CA GLU A 20 -6.31 4.71 -4.51
C GLU A 20 -4.83 4.94 -4.20
N LEU A 21 -4.23 4.11 -3.33
CA LEU A 21 -2.78 4.18 -3.10
C LEU A 21 -1.97 3.93 -4.37
N ALA A 22 -2.36 2.93 -5.19
CA ALA A 22 -1.68 2.65 -6.44
C ALA A 22 -1.73 3.83 -7.42
N GLN A 23 -2.90 4.47 -7.53
CA GLN A 23 -3.08 5.68 -8.35
C GLN A 23 -2.21 6.84 -7.85
N LEU A 24 -2.23 7.14 -6.55
CA LEU A 24 -1.44 8.22 -5.95
C LEU A 24 0.07 7.99 -6.08
N ALA A 25 0.51 6.74 -5.99
CA ALA A 25 1.91 6.36 -6.10
C ALA A 25 2.39 6.13 -7.54
N GLY A 26 1.50 6.20 -8.55
CA GLY A 26 1.85 5.97 -9.95
C GLY A 26 2.30 4.54 -10.27
N VAL A 27 1.79 3.55 -9.52
CA VAL A 27 2.11 2.12 -9.69
C VAL A 27 0.85 1.29 -9.90
N SER A 28 1.01 0.01 -10.24
CA SER A 28 -0.12 -0.89 -10.39
C SER A 28 -0.58 -1.48 -9.04
N VAL A 29 -1.87 -1.84 -8.94
CA VAL A 29 -2.42 -2.50 -7.74
C VAL A 29 -1.67 -3.79 -7.36
N PRO A 30 -1.25 -4.67 -8.30
CA PRO A 30 -0.43 -5.83 -7.96
C PRO A 30 0.91 -5.47 -7.32
N THR A 31 1.49 -4.31 -7.64
CA THR A 31 2.72 -3.83 -6.97
C THR A 31 2.44 -3.52 -5.51
N ILE A 32 1.35 -2.81 -5.18
CA ILE A 32 0.94 -2.57 -3.79
C ILE A 32 0.66 -3.88 -3.06
N GLN A 33 -0.03 -4.84 -3.69
CA GLN A 33 -0.31 -6.15 -3.09
C GLN A 33 0.98 -6.91 -2.73
N ARG A 34 2.00 -6.92 -3.61
CA ARG A 34 3.29 -7.55 -3.29
C ARG A 34 4.00 -6.86 -2.11
N MET A 35 3.91 -5.53 -2.05
CA MET A 35 4.50 -4.75 -0.95
C MET A 35 3.80 -5.03 0.39
N GLU A 36 2.47 -5.11 0.40
CA GLU A 36 1.68 -5.42 1.60
C GLU A 36 1.69 -6.92 1.98
N ALA A 37 2.07 -7.81 1.07
CA ALA A 37 2.21 -9.25 1.32
C ALA A 37 3.62 -9.68 1.77
N SER A 38 4.60 -8.80 1.64
CA SER A 38 5.97 -9.08 2.09
C SER A 38 6.04 -9.09 3.62
N VAL A 39 6.80 -10.03 4.20
CA VAL A 39 6.95 -10.17 5.66
C VAL A 39 7.61 -8.94 6.26
#